data_AF-A0A376SB55-F1
#
_entry.id   AF-A0A376SB55-F1
#
_cell.length_a   1.000
_cell.length_b   1.000
_cell.length_c   1.000
_cell.angle_alpha   90.00
_cell.angle_beta   90.00
_cell.angle_gamma   90.00
#
_symmetry.space_group_name_H-M   'P 1'
#
loop_
_entity.id
_entity.type
_entity.pdbx_description
1 polymer ?
#
loop_
_entity_poly.entity_id
_entity_poly.type
_entity_poly.pdbx_seq_one_letter_code
_entity_poly.pdbx_strand_id
1 'polypeptide(L)'
;MAHVAGLVAAGVYPNPVPHAHVVTTTTHKTLAGPRGGLILAKGGSEELYKKLNSAVFPGGQGGPLMHVIAGKAVALKEAMEPEFKTYQQQVAKNAKAMVEVFLERGYKVVSGGH
;
A
#
# COMPACT_ATOMS: atom_id res chain seq x y z
N MET A 1 -5.87 -0.82 0.30
CA MET A 1 -4.90 -0.70 -0.82
C MET A 1 -3.66 -1.61 -0.69
N ALA A 2 -3.76 -2.79 -0.08
CA ALA A 2 -2.60 -3.63 0.26
C ALA A 2 -1.64 -3.93 -0.91
N HIS A 3 -2.17 -4.29 -2.08
CA HIS A 3 -1.36 -4.68 -3.25
C HIS A 3 -0.74 -3.49 -3.98
N VAL A 4 -1.31 -2.29 -3.86
CA VAL A 4 -0.92 -1.12 -4.67
C VAL A 4 -0.37 0.03 -3.82
N ALA A 5 -0.12 -0.18 -2.53
CA ALA A 5 0.30 0.87 -1.61
C ALA A 5 1.60 1.58 -2.04
N GLY A 6 2.58 0.84 -2.59
CA GLY A 6 3.79 1.45 -3.12
C GLY A 6 3.54 2.31 -4.37
N LEU A 7 2.70 1.81 -5.29
CA LEU A 7 2.30 2.53 -6.49
C LEU A 7 1.52 3.82 -6.16
N VAL A 8 0.65 3.77 -5.15
CA VAL A 8 -0.07 4.94 -4.63
C VAL A 8 0.90 5.94 -3.98
N ALA A 9 1.83 5.46 -3.14
CA ALA A 9 2.83 6.32 -2.49
C ALA A 9 3.74 7.03 -3.50
N ALA A 10 4.12 6.35 -4.58
CA ALA A 10 4.90 6.92 -5.69
C ALA A 10 4.09 7.83 -6.64
N GLY A 11 2.78 7.93 -6.47
CA GLY A 11 1.91 8.74 -7.32
C GLY A 11 1.72 8.20 -8.74
N VAL A 12 1.91 6.89 -8.95
CA VAL A 12 1.76 6.23 -10.26
C VAL A 12 0.48 5.41 -10.37
N TYR A 13 -0.36 5.43 -9.34
CA TYR A 13 -1.65 4.74 -9.28
C TYR A 13 -2.68 5.61 -8.54
N PRO A 14 -3.98 5.55 -8.88
CA PRO A 14 -5.02 6.35 -8.24
C PRO A 14 -5.01 6.25 -6.71
N ASN A 15 -5.09 7.40 -6.04
CA ASN A 15 -5.05 7.48 -4.59
C ASN A 15 -6.46 7.34 -3.99
N PRO A 16 -6.76 6.32 -3.17
CA PRO A 16 -8.07 6.17 -2.55
C PRO A 16 -8.31 7.09 -1.33
N VAL A 17 -7.25 7.67 -0.75
CA VAL A 17 -7.32 8.45 0.51
C VAL A 17 -8.28 9.66 0.45
N PRO A 18 -8.37 10.42 -0.65
CA PRO A 18 -9.33 11.53 -0.74
C PRO A 18 -10.80 11.08 -0.73
N HIS A 19 -11.08 9.85 -1.16
CA HIS A 19 -12.43 9.36 -1.44
C HIS A 19 -13.00 8.49 -0.32
N ALA A 20 -12.19 7.61 0.27
CA ALA A 20 -12.63 6.64 1.26
C ALA A 20 -12.63 7.22 2.69
N HIS A 21 -13.58 6.80 3.52
CA HIS A 21 -13.60 7.11 4.96
C HIS A 21 -12.45 6.43 5.71
N VAL A 22 -12.16 5.18 5.35
CA VAL A 22 -11.08 4.37 5.91
C VAL A 22 -10.34 3.65 4.78
N VAL A 23 -9.02 3.68 4.82
CA VAL A 23 -8.13 2.94 3.91
C VAL A 23 -7.21 2.07 4.75
N THR A 24 -7.29 0.76 4.57
CA THR A 24 -6.35 -0.19 5.18
C THR A 24 -5.28 -0.62 4.19
N THR A 25 -4.08 -0.93 4.69
CA THR A 25 -3.02 -1.49 3.85
C THR A 25 -2.07 -2.39 4.62
N THR A 26 -1.42 -3.30 3.91
CA THR A 26 -0.22 -3.99 4.41
C THR A 26 1.03 -3.19 4.07
N THR A 27 2.09 -3.32 4.88
CA THR A 27 3.34 -2.58 4.67
C THR A 27 4.40 -3.33 3.84
N HIS A 28 4.24 -4.63 3.59
CA HIS A 28 5.29 -5.49 3.01
C HIS A 28 5.16 -5.84 1.53
N LYS A 29 4.10 -5.39 0.85
CA LYS A 29 3.90 -5.68 -0.57
C LYS A 29 4.64 -4.64 -1.41
N THR A 30 3.94 -3.95 -2.32
CA THR A 30 4.55 -2.89 -3.13
C THR A 30 5.12 -1.75 -2.30
N LEU A 31 4.69 -1.54 -1.05
CA LEU A 31 5.28 -0.54 -0.14
C LEU A 31 6.67 -0.95 0.39
N ALA A 32 7.13 -2.19 0.13
CA ALA A 32 8.48 -2.69 0.40
C ALA A 32 8.97 -2.60 1.88
N GLY A 33 8.07 -2.44 2.85
CA GLY A 33 8.40 -2.41 4.26
C GLY A 33 8.31 -3.76 4.99
N PRO A 34 8.36 -3.77 6.34
CA PRO A 34 8.25 -5.00 7.11
C PRO A 34 6.81 -5.55 7.11
N ARG A 35 6.63 -6.80 7.55
CA ARG A 35 5.30 -7.41 7.72
C ARG A 35 4.50 -6.65 8.79
N GLY A 36 3.34 -6.12 8.39
CA GLY A 36 2.43 -5.39 9.25
C GLY A 36 1.33 -4.72 8.45
N GLY A 37 0.51 -3.91 9.12
CA GLY A 37 -0.54 -3.11 8.50
C GLY A 37 -0.64 -1.69 9.03
N LEU A 38 -1.44 -0.90 8.33
CA LEU A 38 -1.83 0.47 8.65
C LEU A 38 -3.35 0.62 8.45
N ILE A 39 -3.97 1.44 9.29
CA ILE A 39 -5.35 1.90 9.16
C ILE A 39 -5.29 3.41 9.05
N LEU A 40 -5.69 3.95 7.90
CA LEU A 40 -5.77 5.38 7.64
C LEU A 40 -7.24 5.77 7.67
N ALA A 41 -7.58 6.85 8.37
CA ALA A 41 -8.93 7.38 8.45
C ALA A 41 -8.93 8.86 8.04
N LYS A 42 -10.02 9.29 7.38
CA LYS A 42 -10.12 10.63 6.80
C LYS A 42 -10.24 11.73 7.88
N GLY A 43 -9.41 12.76 7.77
CA GLY A 43 -9.77 14.15 8.05
C GLY A 43 -10.21 14.54 9.47
N GLY A 44 -9.64 13.96 10.52
CA GLY A 44 -9.86 14.46 11.89
C GLY A 44 -11.17 14.03 12.53
N SER A 45 -11.79 12.94 12.06
CA SER A 45 -12.95 12.35 12.73
C SER A 45 -12.52 11.68 14.04
N GLU A 46 -12.53 12.45 15.13
CA GLU A 46 -12.21 11.99 16.49
C GLU A 46 -13.01 10.74 16.89
N GLU A 47 -14.27 10.64 16.46
CA GLU A 47 -15.10 9.47 16.72
C GLU A 47 -14.56 8.22 16.00
N LEU A 48 -14.18 8.35 14.72
CA LEU A 48 -13.61 7.25 13.95
C LEU A 48 -12.24 6.85 14.48
N TYR A 49 -11.41 7.83 14.86
CA TYR A 49 -10.10 7.57 15.49
C TYR A 49 -10.24 6.82 16.80
N LYS A 50 -11.15 7.24 17.68
CA LYS A 50 -11.43 6.53 18.94
C LYS A 50 -11.87 5.11 18.70
N LYS A 51 -12.86 4.90 17.81
CA LYS A 51 -13.38 3.56 17.47
C LYS A 51 -12.29 2.64 16.89
N LEU A 52 -11.48 3.15 15.97
CA LEU A 52 -10.41 2.37 15.34
C LEU A 52 -9.28 2.06 16.33
N ASN A 53 -8.83 3.04 17.10
CA ASN A 53 -7.79 2.85 18.11
C ASN A 53 -8.25 1.85 19.18
N SER A 54 -9.48 2.00 19.70
CA SER A 54 -10.03 1.07 20.70
C SER A 54 -10.20 -0.35 20.17
N ALA A 55 -10.54 -0.49 18.89
CA ALA A 55 -10.64 -1.80 18.23
C ALA A 55 -9.27 -2.47 18.07
N VAL A 56 -8.18 -1.70 17.89
CA VAL A 56 -6.82 -2.24 17.90
C VAL A 56 -6.39 -2.58 19.32
N PHE A 57 -6.43 -1.62 20.22
CA PHE A 57 -6.11 -1.79 21.64
C PHE A 57 -7.12 -1.01 22.49
N PRO A 58 -7.75 -1.63 23.50
CA PRO A 58 -7.52 -2.98 24.01
C PRO A 58 -8.29 -4.10 23.26
N GLY A 59 -8.96 -3.79 22.14
CA GLY A 59 -9.90 -4.72 21.49
C GLY A 59 -9.27 -6.00 20.90
N GLY A 60 -8.44 -5.85 19.87
CA GLY A 60 -7.93 -6.99 19.08
C GLY A 60 -6.47 -7.36 19.32
N GLN A 61 -5.69 -6.49 19.96
CA GLN A 61 -4.26 -6.65 20.19
C GLN A 61 -3.87 -6.18 21.60
N GLY A 62 -2.75 -6.71 22.09
CA GLY A 62 -2.10 -6.29 23.33
C GLY A 62 -0.95 -5.33 23.06
N GLY A 63 0.25 -5.66 23.56
CA GLY A 63 1.44 -4.83 23.40
C GLY A 63 1.87 -4.65 21.94
N PRO A 64 2.28 -3.43 21.52
CA PRO A 64 2.71 -3.17 20.14
C PRO A 64 4.08 -3.80 19.83
N LEU A 65 4.25 -4.23 18.57
CA LEU A 65 5.55 -4.71 18.07
C LEU A 65 6.44 -3.53 17.68
N MET A 66 7.11 -2.91 18.65
CA MET A 66 7.88 -1.68 18.46
C MET A 66 9.00 -1.80 17.41
N HIS A 67 9.66 -2.95 17.32
CA HIS A 67 10.67 -3.23 16.28
C HIS A 67 10.08 -3.18 14.86
N VAL A 68 8.85 -3.66 14.68
CA VAL A 68 8.14 -3.56 13.40
C VAL A 68 7.72 -2.12 13.13
N ILE A 69 7.28 -1.38 14.14
CA ILE A 69 6.91 0.04 13.99
C ILE A 69 8.13 0.87 13.56
N ALA A 70 9.30 0.62 14.15
CA ALA A 70 10.55 1.25 13.71
C ALA A 70 10.88 0.92 12.25
N GLY A 71 10.77 -0.35 11.84
CA GLY A 71 10.97 -0.74 10.44
C GLY A 71 9.97 -0.11 9.47
N LYS A 72 8.72 0.12 9.89
CA LYS A 72 7.73 0.85 9.07
C LYS A 72 8.16 2.30 8.85
N ALA A 73 8.72 2.97 9.86
CA ALA A 73 9.19 4.35 9.73
C ALA A 73 10.31 4.47 8.69
N VAL A 74 11.26 3.52 8.69
CA VAL A 74 12.32 3.44 7.67
C VAL A 74 11.72 3.27 6.26
N ALA A 75 10.82 2.29 6.09
CA ALA A 75 10.19 2.04 4.80
C ALA A 75 9.35 3.23 4.28
N LEU A 76 8.68 3.95 5.18
CA LEU A 76 7.93 5.16 4.81
C LEU A 76 8.86 6.29 4.37
N LYS A 77 10.04 6.43 4.99
CA LYS A 77 11.07 7.36 4.54
C LYS A 77 11.56 6.98 3.14
N GLU A 78 11.94 5.73 2.93
CA GLU A 78 12.37 5.23 1.62
C GLU A 78 11.30 5.46 0.53
N ALA A 79 10.02 5.29 0.88
CA ALA A 79 8.91 5.52 -0.04
C ALA A 79 8.75 7.00 -0.49
N MET A 80 9.35 7.95 0.24
CA MET A 80 9.36 9.37 -0.11
C MET A 80 10.54 9.75 -1.03
N GLU A 81 11.52 8.86 -1.19
CA GLU A 81 12.72 9.13 -2.00
C GLU A 81 12.41 9.04 -3.51
N PRO A 82 13.05 9.86 -4.37
CA PRO A 82 12.84 9.83 -5.82
C PRO A 82 13.09 8.46 -6.46
N GLU A 83 14.06 7.71 -5.95
CA GLU A 83 14.42 6.36 -6.41
C GLU A 83 13.26 5.38 -6.23
N PHE A 84 12.45 5.55 -5.17
CA PHE A 84 11.28 4.72 -4.96
C PHE A 84 10.22 4.97 -6.02
N LYS A 85 10.02 6.22 -6.45
CA LYS A 85 9.12 6.53 -7.56
C LYS A 85 9.60 5.87 -8.86
N THR A 86 10.88 5.96 -9.17
CA THR A 86 11.51 5.30 -10.33
C THR A 86 11.30 3.77 -10.25
N TYR A 87 11.51 3.17 -9.09
CA TYR A 87 11.26 1.75 -8.84
C TYR A 87 9.80 1.37 -9.15
N GLN A 88 8.83 2.13 -8.65
CA GLN A 88 7.40 1.82 -8.87
C GLN A 88 6.96 2.02 -10.33
N GLN A 89 7.53 3.02 -11.03
CA GLN A 89 7.33 3.17 -12.48
C GLN A 89 7.85 1.94 -13.24
N GLN A 90 9.01 1.42 -12.84
CA GLN A 90 9.58 0.21 -13.44
C GLN A 90 8.73 -1.03 -13.15
N VAL A 91 8.16 -1.16 -11.95
CA VAL A 91 7.20 -2.24 -11.63
C VAL A 91 6.01 -2.22 -12.59
N ALA A 92 5.39 -1.05 -12.80
CA ALA A 92 4.26 -0.91 -13.73
C ALA A 92 4.66 -1.21 -15.19
N LYS A 93 5.83 -0.73 -15.62
CA LYS A 93 6.38 -1.00 -16.96
C LYS A 93 6.61 -2.49 -17.19
N ASN A 94 7.21 -3.19 -16.22
CA ASN A 94 7.48 -4.62 -16.32
C ASN A 94 6.19 -5.44 -16.36
N ALA A 95 5.17 -5.05 -15.59
CA ALA A 95 3.88 -5.71 -15.62
C ALA A 95 3.22 -5.62 -17.00
N LYS A 96 3.29 -4.44 -17.66
CA LYS A 96 2.78 -4.27 -19.03
C LYS A 96 3.54 -5.12 -20.04
N ALA A 97 4.87 -5.11 -20.00
CA ALA A 97 5.69 -5.93 -20.89
C ALA A 97 5.40 -7.44 -20.73
N MET A 98 5.18 -7.91 -19.50
CA MET A 98 4.80 -9.30 -19.24
C MET A 98 3.44 -9.63 -19.88
N VAL A 99 2.47 -8.72 -19.80
CA VAL A 99 1.15 -8.90 -20.40
C VAL A 99 1.23 -8.93 -21.92
N GLU A 100 2.02 -8.04 -22.54
CA GLU A 100 2.26 -8.03 -23.99
C GLU A 100 2.75 -9.40 -24.47
N VAL A 101 3.77 -9.96 -23.81
CA VAL A 101 4.33 -11.28 -24.14
C VAL A 101 3.30 -12.41 -23.97
N PHE A 102 2.44 -12.33 -22.95
CA PHE A 102 1.39 -13.34 -22.76
C PHE A 102 0.34 -13.30 -23.88
N LEU A 103 -0.07 -12.09 -24.30
CA LEU A 103 -1.02 -11.92 -25.39
C LEU A 103 -0.42 -12.38 -26.73
N GLU A 104 0.84 -12.05 -27.02
CA GLU A 104 1.55 -12.52 -28.21
C GLU A 104 1.62 -14.06 -28.31
N ARG A 105 1.73 -14.74 -27.16
CA ARG A 105 1.77 -16.20 -27.07
C ARG A 105 0.38 -16.85 -27.07
N GLY A 106 -0.68 -16.08 -27.25
CA GLY A 106 -2.06 -16.58 -27.30
C GLY A 106 -2.66 -16.93 -25.93
N TYR A 107 -2.05 -16.52 -24.82
CA TYR A 107 -2.66 -16.66 -23.51
C TYR A 107 -3.76 -15.62 -23.29
N LYS A 108 -4.82 -16.02 -22.58
CA LYS A 108 -5.87 -15.11 -22.16
C LYS A 108 -5.47 -14.42 -20.86
N VAL A 109 -5.35 -13.10 -20.89
CA VAL A 109 -5.17 -12.26 -19.70
C VAL A 109 -6.53 -11.68 -19.29
N VAL A 110 -6.95 -11.91 -18.05
CA VAL A 110 -8.20 -11.35 -17.51
C VAL A 110 -8.17 -9.82 -17.67
N SER A 111 -9.29 -9.24 -18.13
CA SER A 111 -9.45 -7.81 -18.46
C SER A 111 -8.50 -7.23 -19.53
N GLY A 112 -7.81 -8.07 -20.32
CA GLY A 112 -7.17 -7.65 -21.57
C GLY A 112 -5.88 -6.82 -21.45
N GLY A 113 -5.44 -6.48 -20.24
CA GLY A 113 -4.12 -5.84 -20.03
C GLY A 113 -4.06 -4.32 -20.15
N HIS A 114 -5.20 -3.63 -20.12
CA HIS A 114 -5.30 -2.16 -20.24
C HIS A 114 -4.68 -1.41 -19.05
#